data_AF-A0AAQ3RQ44-F1
#
_entry.id   AF-A0AAQ3RQ44-F1
#
_cell.length_a   1.000
_cell.length_b   1.000
_cell.length_c   1.000
_cell.angle_alpha   90.00
_cell.angle_beta   90.00
_cell.angle_gamma   90.00
#
_symmetry.space_group_name_H-M   'P 1'
#
loop_
_entity.id
_entity.type
_entity.pdbx_description
1 polymer ?
#
loop_
_entity_poly.entity_id
_entity_poly.type
_entity_poly.pdbx_seq_one_letter_code
_entity_poly.pdbx_strand_id
1 'polypeptide(L)'
;FDSFGPVLGDNHHQKGVFFKGGLYFATPKPFSVVIFDLGSGRWKKPIGGLPSQLTFVRLVSDEKGKLYLVGGVGNNGISRSIKLWELGGDGNWVEVQSLPNLMCKKFVVVCYHNYEHVYCFWHEGMICICCYTWPEILYYLVSRRTWHWLPRCPSLPLKCRCGFK
;
A
#
# COMPACT_ATOMS: atom_id res chain seq x y z
N PHE A 1 -3.65 17.83 -24.74
CA PHE A 1 -2.54 17.40 -23.89
C PHE A 1 -2.28 18.55 -22.94
N ASP A 2 -3.00 18.62 -21.82
CA ASP A 2 -2.79 19.59 -20.75
C ASP A 2 -3.45 19.02 -19.48
N SER A 3 -2.80 19.19 -18.33
CA SER A 3 -3.28 18.83 -16.97
C SER A 3 -3.01 17.41 -16.45
N PHE A 4 -1.73 17.00 -16.37
CA PHE A 4 -1.32 15.95 -15.40
C PHE A 4 -0.21 16.39 -14.42
N GLY A 5 0.25 17.64 -14.47
CA GLY A 5 0.95 18.26 -13.32
C GLY A 5 -0.09 18.94 -12.44
N PRO A 6 -0.13 18.77 -11.10
CA PRO A 6 0.79 18.10 -10.18
C PRO A 6 0.13 16.86 -9.54
N VAL A 7 -0.26 15.83 -10.31
CA VAL A 7 -1.00 14.68 -9.74
C VAL A 7 -0.11 13.82 -8.81
N LEU A 8 1.22 13.94 -8.91
CA LEU A 8 2.19 13.24 -8.06
C LEU A 8 2.81 14.13 -6.96
N GLY A 9 2.49 15.42 -6.95
CA GLY A 9 3.15 16.43 -6.11
C GLY A 9 2.41 16.60 -4.78
N ASP A 10 2.87 15.87 -3.77
CA ASP A 10 2.90 16.25 -2.33
C ASP A 10 3.09 15.01 -1.42
N ASN A 11 2.93 13.80 -1.98
CA ASN A 11 3.15 12.56 -1.24
C ASN A 11 4.51 11.94 -1.59
N HIS A 12 5.59 12.52 -1.06
CA HIS A 12 6.99 12.08 -1.29
C HIS A 12 7.26 10.59 -1.00
N HIS A 13 6.33 9.91 -0.33
CA HIS A 13 6.41 8.49 0.02
C HIS A 13 5.72 7.54 -0.98
N GLN A 14 4.94 8.06 -1.94
CA GLN A 14 4.32 7.24 -2.98
C GLN A 14 5.32 6.95 -4.10
N LYS A 15 5.97 5.79 -4.01
CA LYS A 15 6.91 5.32 -5.04
C LYS A 15 6.17 4.61 -6.17
N GLY A 16 6.66 4.81 -7.39
CA GLY A 16 6.20 4.06 -8.57
C GLY A 16 6.58 2.59 -8.44
N VAL A 17 5.67 1.71 -8.86
CA VAL A 17 5.86 0.26 -8.85
C VAL A 17 6.02 -0.24 -10.27
N PHE A 18 7.09 -0.99 -10.53
CA PHE A 18 7.32 -1.57 -11.85
C PHE A 18 6.43 -2.81 -12.05
N PHE A 19 5.64 -2.80 -13.13
CA PHE A 19 4.78 -3.92 -13.48
C PHE A 19 4.55 -3.94 -14.99
N LYS A 20 4.71 -5.11 -15.63
CA LYS A 20 4.47 -5.34 -17.06
C LYS A 20 5.03 -4.24 -18.00
N GLY A 21 6.26 -3.81 -17.75
CA GLY A 21 6.94 -2.81 -18.59
C GLY A 21 6.46 -1.36 -18.40
N GLY A 22 5.67 -1.08 -17.37
CA GLY A 22 5.26 0.26 -16.97
C GLY A 22 5.57 0.56 -15.51
N LEU A 23 5.58 1.84 -15.16
CA LEU A 23 5.62 2.31 -13.78
C LEU A 23 4.21 2.74 -13.35
N TYR A 24 3.74 2.17 -12.25
CA TYR A 24 2.39 2.32 -11.74
C TYR A 24 2.42 3.20 -10.50
N PHE A 25 1.58 4.22 -10.46
CA PHE A 25 1.51 5.18 -9.38
C PHE A 25 0.08 5.25 -8.86
N ALA A 26 -0.09 5.18 -7.54
CA ALA A 26 -1.32 5.60 -6.92
C ALA A 26 -1.34 7.13 -6.88
N THR A 27 -2.49 7.75 -7.13
CA THR A 27 -2.66 9.20 -6.97
C THR A 27 -3.18 9.52 -5.57
N PRO A 28 -2.85 10.69 -5.00
CA PRO A 28 -3.60 11.23 -3.86
C PRO A 28 -5.04 11.54 -4.30
N LYS A 29 -5.94 11.73 -3.33
CA LYS A 29 -7.40 11.88 -3.53
C LYS A 29 -7.73 12.84 -4.71
N PRO A 30 -8.64 12.46 -5.63
CA PRO A 30 -9.32 11.17 -5.73
C PRO A 30 -8.34 10.04 -6.07
N PHE A 31 -8.47 8.91 -5.37
CA PHE A 31 -7.58 7.78 -5.59
C PHE A 31 -7.79 7.22 -7.00
N SER A 32 -6.68 7.00 -7.71
CA SER A 32 -6.60 6.30 -8.99
C SER A 32 -5.24 5.63 -9.13
N VAL A 33 -5.09 4.72 -10.09
CA VAL A 33 -3.79 4.14 -10.45
C VAL A 33 -3.46 4.54 -11.87
N VAL A 34 -2.44 5.37 -12.06
CA VAL A 34 -1.95 5.81 -13.37
C VAL A 34 -0.70 5.04 -13.76
N ILE A 35 -0.47 4.90 -15.06
CA ILE A 35 0.66 4.14 -15.60
C ILE A 35 1.51 5.06 -16.47
N PHE A 36 2.82 5.05 -16.27
CA PHE A 36 3.78 5.50 -17.24
C PHE A 36 4.33 4.29 -18.01
N ASP A 37 3.99 4.20 -19.29
CA ASP A 37 4.45 3.12 -20.16
C ASP A 37 5.87 3.38 -20.62
N LEU A 38 6.81 2.51 -20.24
CA LEU A 38 8.24 2.73 -20.52
C LEU A 38 8.59 2.49 -21.99
N GLY A 39 7.81 1.69 -22.72
CA GLY A 39 8.04 1.43 -24.14
C GLY A 39 7.70 2.62 -25.02
N SER A 40 6.58 3.29 -24.75
CA SER A 40 6.11 4.45 -25.52
C SER A 40 6.47 5.81 -24.91
N GLY A 41 6.90 5.84 -23.63
CA GLY A 41 7.17 7.06 -22.88
C GLY A 41 5.91 7.89 -22.59
N ARG A 42 4.73 7.27 -22.57
CA ARG A 42 3.44 7.96 -22.43
C ARG A 42 2.69 7.52 -21.19
N TRP A 43 1.95 8.46 -20.60
CA TRP A 43 0.96 8.15 -19.57
C TRP A 43 -0.25 7.43 -20.17
N LYS A 44 -0.70 6.35 -19.53
CA LYS A 44 -1.93 5.63 -19.87
C LYS A 44 -3.02 5.95 -18.86
N LYS A 45 -4.27 5.73 -19.31
CA LYS A 45 -5.48 5.92 -18.49
C LYS A 45 -5.45 5.05 -17.23
N PRO A 46 -6.22 5.44 -16.20
CA PRO A 46 -6.31 4.65 -14.98
C PRO A 46 -6.80 3.21 -15.20
N ILE A 47 -6.34 2.29 -14.36
CA ILE A 47 -6.70 0.86 -14.46
C ILE A 47 -7.74 0.48 -13.43
N GLY A 48 -8.84 -0.09 -13.92
CA GLY A 48 -9.91 -0.67 -13.10
C GLY A 48 -10.64 0.37 -12.25
N GLY A 49 -11.86 0.02 -11.82
CA GLY A 49 -12.48 0.75 -10.72
C GLY A 49 -11.70 0.45 -9.43
N LEU A 50 -11.20 1.48 -8.75
CA LEU A 50 -10.66 1.27 -7.41
C LEU A 50 -11.77 0.86 -6.44
N PRO A 51 -11.45 0.09 -5.39
CA PRO A 51 -12.38 -0.17 -4.30
C PRO A 51 -13.03 1.12 -3.76
N SER A 52 -14.31 1.05 -3.40
CA SER A 52 -15.02 2.20 -2.81
C SER A 52 -14.52 2.51 -1.40
N GLN A 53 -14.67 3.75 -0.95
CA GLN A 53 -14.38 4.18 0.42
C GLN A 53 -12.92 3.98 0.84
N LEU A 54 -11.98 4.09 -0.10
CA LEU A 54 -10.56 4.06 0.21
C LEU A 54 -10.16 5.28 1.04
N THR A 55 -9.29 5.06 2.03
CA THR A 55 -8.70 6.12 2.87
C THR A 55 -7.22 6.34 2.56
N PHE A 56 -6.54 5.32 2.05
CA PHE A 56 -5.20 5.39 1.46
C PHE A 56 -4.99 4.22 0.48
N VAL A 57 -3.99 4.35 -0.38
CA VAL A 57 -3.60 3.33 -1.37
C VAL A 57 -2.09 3.21 -1.42
N ARG A 58 -1.57 1.98 -1.43
CA ARG A 58 -0.17 1.64 -1.70
C ARG A 58 -0.12 0.48 -2.67
N LEU A 59 0.76 0.58 -3.66
CA LEU A 59 0.97 -0.46 -4.65
C LEU A 59 2.21 -1.26 -4.29
N VAL A 60 2.20 -2.56 -4.61
CA VAL A 60 3.35 -3.46 -4.47
C VAL A 60 3.32 -4.45 -5.62
N SER A 61 4.44 -4.72 -6.27
CA SER A 61 4.57 -5.80 -7.25
C SER A 61 5.44 -6.91 -6.67
N ASP A 62 5.13 -8.17 -7.02
CA ASP A 62 6.02 -9.28 -6.72
C ASP A 62 7.02 -9.55 -7.86
N GLU A 63 7.96 -10.44 -7.60
CA GLU A 63 8.93 -10.95 -8.58
C GLU A 63 8.30 -11.83 -9.68
N LYS A 64 7.05 -12.26 -9.51
CA LYS A 64 6.31 -13.13 -10.44
C LYS A 64 5.41 -12.35 -11.39
N GLY A 65 5.47 -11.02 -11.38
CA GLY A 65 4.69 -10.17 -12.25
C GLY A 65 3.22 -10.07 -11.86
N LYS A 66 2.92 -10.06 -10.56
CA LYS A 66 1.62 -9.67 -9.98
C LYS A 66 1.69 -8.26 -9.41
N LEU A 67 0.55 -7.58 -9.43
CA LEU A 67 0.39 -6.26 -8.83
C LEU A 67 -0.66 -6.32 -7.73
N TYR A 68 -0.28 -5.80 -6.58
CA TYR A 68 -1.09 -5.74 -5.38
C TYR A 68 -1.41 -4.30 -5.02
N LEU A 69 -2.58 -4.12 -4.42
CA LEU A 69 -3.01 -2.88 -3.80
C LEU A 69 -3.27 -3.16 -2.32
N VAL A 70 -2.62 -2.40 -1.46
CA VAL A 70 -2.89 -2.33 -0.03
C VAL A 70 -3.61 -1.02 0.24
N GLY A 71 -4.74 -1.07 0.93
CA GLY A 71 -5.52 0.13 1.20
C GLY A 71 -6.35 0.03 2.46
N GLY A 72 -6.56 1.18 3.08
CA GLY A 72 -7.54 1.33 4.14
C GLY A 72 -8.92 1.57 3.54
N VAL A 73 -9.96 0.97 4.14
CA VAL A 73 -11.36 1.21 3.78
C VAL A 73 -12.08 1.80 4.98
N GLY A 74 -12.80 2.89 4.76
CA GLY A 74 -13.62 3.56 5.76
C GLY A 74 -14.13 4.93 5.30
N ASN A 75 -14.71 5.67 6.23
CA ASN A 75 -15.45 6.90 5.93
C ASN A 75 -14.79 8.11 6.57
N ASN A 76 -15.01 9.29 5.97
CA ASN A 76 -14.52 10.57 6.46
C ASN A 76 -12.99 10.59 6.67
N GLY A 77 -12.26 9.84 5.82
CA GLY A 77 -10.81 9.70 5.92
C GLY A 77 -10.31 8.77 7.02
N ILE A 78 -11.20 8.13 7.78
CA ILE A 78 -10.85 7.22 8.88
C ILE A 78 -10.96 5.77 8.38
N SER A 79 -9.84 5.06 8.35
CA SER A 79 -9.81 3.64 8.01
C SER A 79 -10.46 2.81 9.12
N ARG A 80 -11.34 1.89 8.77
CA ARG A 80 -11.95 0.91 9.68
C ARG A 80 -11.48 -0.53 9.42
N SER A 81 -10.97 -0.78 8.22
CA SER A 81 -10.38 -2.05 7.81
C SER A 81 -9.21 -1.77 6.88
N ILE A 82 -8.23 -2.69 6.87
CA ILE A 82 -7.15 -2.71 5.88
C ILE A 82 -7.35 -3.96 5.05
N LYS A 83 -7.22 -3.80 3.74
CA LYS A 83 -7.45 -4.88 2.79
C LYS A 83 -6.36 -4.93 1.74
N LEU A 84 -6.23 -6.10 1.17
CA LEU A 84 -5.31 -6.43 0.09
C LEU A 84 -6.13 -6.85 -1.13
N TRP A 85 -5.81 -6.26 -2.28
CA TRP A 85 -6.34 -6.61 -3.59
C TRP A 85 -5.22 -7.02 -4.54
N GLU A 86 -5.52 -7.90 -5.48
CA GLU A 86 -4.65 -8.29 -6.60
C GLU A 86 -5.28 -7.78 -7.90
N LEU A 87 -4.46 -7.27 -8.81
CA LEU A 87 -4.92 -6.87 -10.14
C LEU A 87 -5.18 -8.12 -10.99
N GLY A 88 -6.43 -8.37 -11.33
CA GLY A 88 -6.87 -9.45 -12.20
C GLY A 88 -6.40 -9.29 -13.64
N GLY A 89 -6.46 -10.39 -14.41
CA GLY A 89 -6.09 -10.40 -15.83
C GLY A 89 -7.00 -9.53 -16.71
N ASP A 90 -8.22 -9.27 -16.25
CA ASP A 90 -9.21 -8.37 -16.84
C ASP A 90 -8.98 -6.88 -16.49
N GLY A 91 -7.98 -6.58 -15.67
CA GLY A 91 -7.67 -5.22 -15.22
C GLY A 91 -8.52 -4.75 -14.04
N ASN A 92 -9.26 -5.63 -13.36
CA ASN A 92 -10.04 -5.29 -12.18
C ASN A 92 -9.31 -5.66 -10.88
N TRP A 93 -9.54 -4.89 -9.82
CA TRP A 93 -9.00 -5.18 -8.49
C TRP A 93 -9.87 -6.19 -7.75
N VAL A 94 -9.30 -7.35 -7.45
CA VAL A 94 -9.98 -8.45 -6.74
C VAL A 94 -9.51 -8.50 -5.30
N GLU A 95 -10.44 -8.43 -4.34
CA GLU A 95 -10.09 -8.54 -2.92
C GLU A 95 -9.51 -9.94 -2.64
N VAL A 96 -8.28 -9.96 -2.12
CA VAL A 96 -7.59 -11.20 -1.73
C VAL A 96 -7.86 -11.49 -0.27
N GLN A 97 -7.69 -10.49 0.59
CA GLN A 97 -7.84 -10.67 2.03
C GLN A 97 -8.03 -9.37 2.79
N SER A 98 -8.82 -9.43 3.85
CA SER A 98 -8.94 -8.40 4.87
C SER A 98 -8.00 -8.69 6.05
N LEU A 99 -7.39 -7.64 6.62
CA LEU A 99 -6.59 -7.74 7.84
C LEU A 99 -7.50 -8.09 9.04
N PRO A 100 -7.16 -9.09 9.87
CA PRO A 100 -7.98 -9.45 11.03
C PRO A 100 -8.23 -8.28 11.97
N ASN A 101 -9.46 -8.18 12.48
CA ASN A 101 -9.96 -7.02 13.22
C ASN A 101 -9.04 -6.55 14.37
N LEU A 102 -8.47 -7.49 15.14
CA LEU A 102 -7.59 -7.14 16.27
C LEU A 102 -6.27 -6.51 15.79
N MET A 103 -5.69 -7.02 14.71
CA MET A 103 -4.48 -6.44 14.09
C MET A 103 -4.79 -5.10 13.44
N CYS A 104 -5.95 -4.99 12.79
CA CYS A 104 -6.40 -3.75 12.17
C CYS A 104 -6.57 -2.63 13.18
N LYS A 105 -7.21 -2.89 14.33
CA LYS A 105 -7.34 -1.90 15.41
C LYS A 105 -5.98 -1.38 15.85
N LYS A 106 -5.01 -2.27 16.06
CA LYS A 106 -3.64 -1.89 16.43
C LYS A 106 -2.99 -0.99 15.37
N PHE A 107 -3.07 -1.35 14.09
CA PHE A 107 -2.47 -0.55 13.02
C PHE A 107 -3.16 0.81 12.83
N VAL A 108 -4.49 0.84 12.80
CA VAL A 108 -5.29 2.05 12.56
C VAL A 108 -5.10 3.08 13.66
N VAL A 109 -5.02 2.65 14.93
CA VAL A 109 -4.77 3.57 16.06
C VAL A 109 -3.43 4.30 15.89
N VAL A 110 -2.40 3.59 15.43
CA VAL A 110 -1.07 4.17 15.26
C VAL A 110 -0.99 5.09 14.04
N CYS A 111 -1.64 4.71 12.95
CA CYS A 111 -1.59 5.45 11.68
C CYS A 111 -2.72 6.48 11.53
N TYR A 112 -3.49 6.75 12.58
CA TYR A 112 -4.61 7.68 12.55
C TYR A 112 -4.13 9.07 12.09
N HIS A 113 -4.78 9.64 11.07
CA HIS A 113 -4.37 10.85 10.32
C HIS A 113 -3.01 10.80 9.61
N ASN A 114 -2.21 9.75 9.77
CA ASN A 114 -0.84 9.66 9.25
C ASN A 114 -0.70 8.60 8.14
N TYR A 115 -1.76 8.34 7.37
CA TYR A 115 -1.73 7.31 6.31
C TYR A 115 -0.74 7.62 5.18
N GLU A 116 -0.25 8.85 5.05
CA GLU A 116 0.86 9.22 4.16
C GLU A 116 2.19 8.57 4.56
N HIS A 117 2.39 8.32 5.86
CA HIS A 117 3.57 7.64 6.38
C HIS A 117 3.53 6.12 6.22
N VAL A 118 2.37 5.56 5.83
CA VAL A 118 2.28 4.16 5.49
C VAL A 118 3.07 3.92 4.21
N TYR A 119 3.86 2.86 4.16
CA TYR A 119 4.52 2.41 2.94
C TYR A 119 4.48 0.89 2.88
N CYS A 120 4.54 0.35 1.67
CA CYS A 120 4.51 -1.08 1.45
C CYS A 120 5.61 -1.50 0.48
N PHE A 121 6.14 -2.70 0.66
CA PHE A 121 7.14 -3.28 -0.22
C PHE A 121 7.03 -4.80 -0.25
N TRP A 122 7.58 -5.38 -1.31
CA TRP A 122 7.72 -6.82 -1.46
C TRP A 122 9.03 -7.31 -0.86
N HIS A 123 9.00 -8.44 -0.17
CA HIS A 123 10.20 -9.14 0.27
C HIS A 123 9.92 -10.65 0.38
N GLU A 124 10.56 -11.46 -0.47
CA GLU A 124 10.58 -12.93 -0.39
C GLU A 124 9.21 -13.59 -0.13
N GLY A 125 8.19 -13.26 -0.93
CA GLY A 125 6.84 -13.84 -0.76
C GLY A 125 5.95 -13.09 0.23
N MET A 126 6.44 -11.99 0.81
CA MET A 126 5.72 -11.16 1.79
C MET A 126 5.42 -9.78 1.24
N ILE A 127 4.21 -9.29 1.53
CA ILE A 127 3.84 -7.88 1.37
C ILE A 127 3.96 -7.24 2.75
N CYS A 128 5.01 -6.44 2.94
CA CYS A 128 5.25 -5.71 4.18
C CYS A 128 4.48 -4.39 4.17
N ILE A 129 3.84 -4.07 5.28
CA ILE A 129 3.12 -2.83 5.55
C ILE A 129 3.76 -2.18 6.77
N CYS A 130 4.37 -1.03 6.53
CA CYS A 130 5.13 -0.30 7.53
C CYS A 130 4.58 1.12 7.69
N CYS A 131 4.95 1.78 8.77
CA CYS A 131 4.68 3.20 8.98
C CYS A 131 5.96 3.87 9.48
N TYR A 132 6.35 5.01 8.92
CA TYR A 132 7.59 5.71 9.34
C TYR A 132 7.59 6.12 10.82
N THR A 133 6.42 6.30 11.41
CA THR A 133 6.27 6.67 12.82
C THR A 133 6.11 5.45 13.75
N TRP A 134 6.27 4.22 13.23
CA TRP A 134 6.04 3.01 14.01
C TRP A 134 7.02 1.87 13.68
N PRO A 135 7.69 1.28 14.69
CA PRO A 135 8.74 0.30 14.45
C PRO A 135 8.24 -1.11 14.15
N GLU A 136 6.99 -1.44 14.43
CA GLU A 136 6.46 -2.79 14.16
C GLU A 136 6.04 -2.93 12.70
N ILE A 137 6.45 -4.03 12.07
CA ILE A 137 6.15 -4.33 10.68
C ILE A 137 5.01 -5.34 10.64
N LEU A 138 3.93 -5.00 9.95
CA LEU A 138 2.88 -5.94 9.58
C LEU A 138 3.26 -6.56 8.25
N TYR A 139 3.03 -7.86 8.05
CA TYR A 139 3.20 -8.45 6.73
C TYR A 139 2.12 -9.47 6.40
N TYR A 140 1.87 -9.60 5.10
CA TYR A 140 1.05 -10.65 4.53
C TYR A 140 1.93 -11.68 3.85
N LEU A 141 1.85 -12.93 4.30
CA LEU A 141 2.56 -14.05 3.68
C LEU A 141 1.68 -14.65 2.57
N VAL A 142 2.06 -14.43 1.31
CA VAL A 142 1.22 -14.75 0.13
C VAL A 142 0.97 -16.25 -0.02
N SER A 143 1.98 -17.08 0.20
CA SER A 143 1.88 -18.55 0.05
C SER A 143 0.86 -19.17 1.01
N ARG A 144 0.76 -18.65 2.23
CA ARG A 144 -0.12 -19.16 3.28
C ARG A 144 -1.42 -18.37 3.43
N ARG A 145 -1.54 -17.24 2.75
CA ARG A 145 -2.67 -16.31 2.87
C ARG A 145 -2.95 -15.90 4.31
N THR A 146 -1.91 -15.49 5.01
CA THR A 146 -1.98 -15.16 6.45
C THR A 146 -1.29 -13.85 6.77
N TRP A 147 -1.84 -13.13 7.74
CA TRP A 147 -1.29 -11.88 8.28
C TRP A 147 -0.50 -12.15 9.55
N HIS A 148 0.63 -11.46 9.70
CA HIS A 148 1.54 -11.62 10.83
C HIS A 148 2.19 -10.29 11.19
N TRP A 149 2.51 -10.13 12.48
CA TRP A 149 3.47 -9.12 12.91
C TRP A 149 4.86 -9.70 12.82
N LEU A 150 5.81 -8.94 12.28
CA LEU A 150 7.22 -9.30 12.39
C LEU A 150 7.58 -9.35 13.88
N PRO A 151 8.14 -10.45 14.38
CA PRO A 151 8.53 -10.54 15.78
C PRO A 151 9.61 -9.49 16.06
N ARG A 152 9.60 -8.96 17.29
CA ARG A 152 10.68 -8.08 17.72
C ARG A 152 12.00 -8.84 17.68
N CYS A 153 13.05 -8.15 17.28
CA CYS A 153 14.39 -8.71 17.31
C CYS A 153 14.77 -9.07 18.76
N PRO A 154 15.03 -10.35 19.07
CA PRO A 154 15.33 -10.77 20.45
C PRO A 154 16.63 -10.17 21.00
N SER A 155 17.54 -9.74 20.12
CA SER A 155 18.81 -9.12 20.49
C SER A 155 18.71 -7.61 20.73
N LEU A 156 17.57 -6.97 20.42
CA LEU A 156 17.36 -5.56 20.74
C LEU A 156 16.80 -5.42 22.16
N PRO A 157 17.32 -4.49 23.00
CA PRO A 157 16.79 -4.26 24.33
C PRO A 157 15.30 -3.87 24.26
N LEU A 158 14.49 -4.35 25.21
CA LEU A 158 13.05 -4.04 25.31
C LEU A 158 12.75 -2.52 25.35
N LYS A 159 13.73 -1.70 25.76
CA LYS A 159 13.63 -0.23 25.76
C LYS A 159 14.27 0.35 24.50
N CYS A 160 13.61 0.22 23.36
CA CYS A 160 13.86 1.14 22.26
C CYS A 160 13.24 2.49 22.65
N ARG A 161 14.08 3.46 23.03
CA ARG A 161 13.67 4.87 23.18
C ARG A 161 13.42 5.46 21.78
N CYS A 162 12.37 5.01 21.11
CA CYS A 162 11.78 5.74 19.98
C CYS A 162 10.84 6.81 20.55
N GLY A 163 11.36 7.63 21.46
CA GLY A 163 10.66 8.78 22.00
C GLY A 163 11.48 9.99 21.61
N PHE A 164 10.88 10.87 20.80
CA PHE A 164 11.35 12.23 20.61
C PHE A 164 11.81 12.81 21.96
N LYS A 165 13.00 13.40 21.99
CA LYS A 165 13.39 14.34 23.04
C LYS A 165 12.75 15.68 22.73
#